data_AF-A0A920KPT9-F1
#
_entry.id   AF-A0A920KPT9-F1
#
_cell.length_a   1.000
_cell.length_b   1.000
_cell.length_c   1.000
_cell.angle_alpha   90.00
_cell.angle_beta   90.00
_cell.angle_gamma   90.00
#
_symmetry.space_group_name_H-M   'P 1'
#
loop_
_entity.id
_entity.type
_entity.pdbx_description
1 polymer ?
#
loop_
_entity_poly.entity_id
_entity_poly.type
_entity_poly.pdbx_seq_one_letter_code
_entity_poly.pdbx_strand_id
1 'polypeptide(L)'
;MNTDPPLLAPETGIEGVMIRVSTRRGGMSAAPWDSLNLGDHVGDQPAHVAENRRRLQHALSVPAISWLRQVHGTRVIKAVDETRHEADAQWTEQRGRALAILTADCLPVVLIAEDARCVGIAHAGWRVLLAASSKH
;
A
#
# COMPACT_ATOMS: atom_id res chain seq x y z
N MET A 1 -11.49 2.50 -23.88
CA MET A 1 -12.11 1.95 -22.66
C MET A 1 -11.17 2.24 -21.51
N ASN A 2 -11.68 2.71 -20.36
CA ASN A 2 -10.83 2.99 -19.19
C ASN A 2 -10.20 1.68 -18.70
N THR A 3 -8.87 1.56 -18.79
CA THR A 3 -8.12 0.37 -18.36
C THR A 3 -7.62 0.47 -16.93
N ASP A 4 -7.94 1.55 -16.23
CA ASP A 4 -7.50 1.75 -14.86
C ASP A 4 -8.19 0.76 -13.91
N PRO A 5 -7.45 0.20 -12.93
CA PRO A 5 -8.04 -0.68 -11.95
C PRO A 5 -9.10 0.06 -11.11
N PRO A 6 -10.25 -0.57 -10.81
CA PRO A 6 -11.22 0.02 -9.89
C PRO A 6 -10.62 0.11 -8.49
N LEU A 7 -10.74 1.29 -7.88
CA LEU A 7 -10.28 1.58 -6.52
C LEU A 7 -11.47 1.91 -5.64
N LEU A 8 -11.52 1.31 -4.44
CA LEU A 8 -12.39 1.79 -3.37
C LEU A 8 -11.77 3.06 -2.79
N ALA A 9 -12.61 4.02 -2.42
CA ALA A 9 -12.19 5.31 -1.90
C ALA A 9 -12.91 5.60 -0.57
N PRO A 10 -12.41 5.07 0.56
CA PRO A 10 -12.92 5.42 1.88
C PRO A 10 -12.83 6.93 2.11
N GLU A 11 -13.89 7.51 2.67
CA GLU A 11 -13.88 8.91 3.08
C GLU A 11 -13.01 9.09 4.33
N THR A 12 -12.15 10.10 4.31
CA THR A 12 -11.24 10.41 5.43
C THR A 12 -11.81 11.47 6.37
N GLY A 13 -12.70 12.33 5.87
CA GLY A 13 -13.12 13.56 6.57
C GLY A 13 -12.00 14.61 6.73
N ILE A 14 -10.80 14.36 6.17
CA ILE A 14 -9.62 15.20 6.31
C ILE A 14 -9.20 15.70 4.93
N GLU A 15 -9.29 17.01 4.73
CA GLU A 15 -8.94 17.66 3.46
C GLU A 15 -7.47 17.44 3.08
N GLY A 16 -7.21 17.19 1.80
CA GLY A 16 -5.85 16.97 1.29
C GLY A 16 -5.28 15.57 1.53
N VAL A 17 -6.04 14.66 2.16
CA VAL A 17 -5.64 13.26 2.35
C VAL A 17 -6.56 12.34 1.56
N MET A 18 -5.96 11.43 0.78
CA MET A 18 -6.68 10.43 0.00
C MET A 18 -6.31 9.03 0.46
N ILE A 19 -7.31 8.18 0.69
CA ILE A 19 -7.14 6.73 0.85
C ILE A 19 -7.72 6.05 -0.39
N ARG A 20 -6.98 5.07 -0.93
CA ARG A 20 -7.42 4.21 -2.03
C ARG A 20 -7.09 2.77 -1.71
N VAL A 21 -8.03 1.87 -1.97
CA VAL A 21 -7.86 0.42 -1.80
C VAL A 21 -8.08 -0.24 -3.14
N SER A 22 -7.06 -0.94 -3.65
CA SER A 22 -7.20 -1.72 -4.88
C SER A 22 -8.00 -2.99 -4.64
N THR A 23 -8.58 -3.53 -5.70
CA THR A 23 -9.14 -4.88 -5.73
C THR A 23 -8.27 -5.78 -6.61
N ARG A 24 -8.56 -7.09 -6.67
CA ARG A 24 -7.87 -8.00 -7.60
C ARG A 24 -8.17 -7.77 -9.09
N ARG A 25 -9.07 -6.83 -9.44
CA ARG A 25 -9.57 -6.60 -10.80
C ARG A 25 -8.73 -5.55 -11.53
N GLY A 26 -8.64 -5.66 -12.86
CA GLY A 26 -8.07 -4.63 -13.74
C GLY A 26 -6.57 -4.77 -14.04
N GLY A 27 -5.96 -5.91 -13.72
CA GLY A 27 -4.55 -6.17 -14.00
C GLY A 27 -4.31 -7.13 -15.17
N MET A 28 -3.08 -7.64 -15.26
CA MET A 28 -2.59 -8.53 -16.32
C MET A 28 -2.12 -9.89 -15.85
N SER A 29 -2.01 -10.11 -14.54
CA SER A 29 -1.55 -11.37 -13.98
C SER A 29 -2.50 -12.51 -14.34
N ALA A 30 -1.94 -13.68 -14.59
CA ALA A 30 -2.69 -14.92 -14.79
C ALA A 30 -2.92 -15.64 -13.47
N ALA A 31 -3.78 -16.67 -13.47
CA ALA A 31 -3.98 -17.52 -12.31
C ALA A 31 -2.64 -18.11 -11.82
N PRO A 32 -2.41 -18.23 -10.51
CA PRO A 32 -3.33 -17.92 -9.41
C PRO A 32 -3.37 -16.44 -8.96
N TRP A 33 -2.67 -15.54 -9.66
CA TRP A 33 -2.52 -14.12 -9.30
C TRP A 33 -3.51 -13.19 -10.03
N ASP A 34 -4.53 -13.76 -10.67
CA ASP A 34 -5.44 -13.02 -11.53
C ASP A 34 -6.23 -11.94 -10.75
N SER A 35 -6.30 -10.68 -11.20
CA SER A 35 -5.63 -10.06 -12.35
C SER A 35 -4.61 -8.99 -11.93
N LEU A 36 -4.87 -8.27 -10.84
CA LEU A 36 -4.07 -7.12 -10.38
C LEU A 36 -3.18 -7.48 -9.18
N ASN A 37 -2.31 -8.47 -9.35
CA ASN A 37 -1.30 -8.74 -8.34
C ASN A 37 -0.24 -7.63 -8.31
N LEU A 38 -0.02 -7.06 -7.14
CA LEU A 38 0.97 -6.01 -6.87
C LEU A 38 2.17 -6.54 -6.08
N GLY A 39 2.10 -7.78 -5.59
CA GLY A 39 3.16 -8.48 -4.88
C GLY A 39 4.20 -9.06 -5.83
N ASP A 40 5.46 -8.75 -5.58
CA ASP A 40 6.62 -9.13 -6.40
C ASP A 40 7.41 -10.32 -5.86
N HIS A 41 6.96 -10.90 -4.74
CA HIS A 41 7.66 -11.95 -3.99
C HIS A 41 6.78 -13.20 -3.81
N VAL A 42 5.70 -13.32 -4.59
CA VAL A 42 4.70 -14.39 -4.49
C VAL A 42 4.72 -15.37 -5.68
N GLY A 43 5.72 -15.25 -6.55
CA GLY A 43 5.95 -16.17 -7.69
C GLY A 43 5.31 -15.77 -9.02
N ASP A 44 4.61 -14.63 -9.09
CA ASP A 44 4.04 -14.11 -10.34
C ASP A 44 5.13 -13.62 -11.31
N GLN A 45 4.76 -13.47 -12.58
CA GLN A 45 5.63 -12.93 -13.62
C GLN A 45 6.01 -11.48 -13.31
N PRO A 46 7.31 -11.14 -13.18
CA PRO A 46 7.75 -9.80 -12.83
C PRO A 46 7.21 -8.70 -13.75
N ALA A 47 7.06 -9.00 -15.05
CA ALA A 47 6.51 -8.07 -16.03
C ALA A 47 5.02 -7.75 -15.77
N HIS A 48 4.22 -8.72 -15.35
CA HIS A 48 2.82 -8.49 -14.99
C HIS A 48 2.71 -7.64 -13.73
N VAL A 49 3.50 -7.93 -12.70
CA VAL A 49 3.52 -7.14 -11.46
C VAL A 49 3.96 -5.70 -11.72
N ALA A 50 4.99 -5.49 -12.55
CA ALA A 50 5.46 -4.16 -12.94
C ALA A 50 4.35 -3.36 -13.66
N GLU A 51 3.66 -3.99 -14.61
CA GLU A 51 2.56 -3.37 -15.34
C GLU A 51 1.35 -3.08 -14.45
N ASN A 52 0.99 -4.00 -13.53
CA ASN A 52 -0.07 -3.77 -12.56
C ASN A 52 0.24 -2.57 -11.65
N ARG A 53 1.49 -2.45 -11.18
CA ARG A 53 1.94 -1.29 -10.39
C ARG A 53 1.92 0.00 -11.21
N ARG A 54 2.30 -0.05 -12.49
CA ARG A 54 2.21 1.11 -13.41
C ARG A 54 0.77 1.56 -13.58
N ARG A 55 -0.17 0.62 -13.78
CA ARG A 55 -1.61 0.92 -13.89
C ARG A 55 -2.17 1.52 -12.61
N LEU A 56 -1.81 0.98 -11.45
CA LEU A 56 -2.22 1.56 -10.17
C LEU A 56 -1.69 2.98 -10.01
N GLN A 57 -0.40 3.21 -10.31
CA GLN A 57 0.20 4.53 -10.22
C GLN A 57 -0.50 5.54 -11.16
N HIS A 58 -0.83 5.12 -12.38
CA HIS A 58 -1.59 5.92 -13.33
C HIS A 58 -2.99 6.27 -12.79
N ALA A 59 -3.73 5.28 -12.29
CA ALA A 59 -5.07 5.47 -11.73
C ALA A 59 -5.09 6.38 -10.48
N LEU A 60 -3.99 6.43 -9.74
CA LEU A 60 -3.82 7.32 -8.59
C LEU A 60 -3.37 8.73 -8.98
N SER A 61 -2.93 8.96 -10.23
CA SER A 61 -2.35 10.22 -10.70
C SER A 61 -1.18 10.70 -9.82
N VAL A 62 -0.31 9.79 -9.38
CA VAL A 62 0.85 10.08 -8.52
C VAL A 62 2.17 9.82 -9.26
N PRO A 63 3.24 10.58 -8.96
CA PRO A 63 4.53 10.42 -9.63
C PRO A 63 5.22 9.09 -9.27
N ALA A 64 5.03 8.62 -8.03
CA ALA A 64 5.58 7.37 -7.52
C ALA A 64 4.77 6.87 -6.31
N ILE A 65 4.82 5.57 -6.09
CA ILE A 65 4.30 4.91 -4.89
C ILE A 65 5.48 4.34 -4.09
N SER A 66 5.56 4.65 -2.80
CA SER A 66 6.56 4.10 -1.90
C SER A 66 6.14 2.69 -1.46
N TRP A 67 6.95 1.69 -1.81
CA TRP A 67 6.70 0.28 -1.53
C TRP A 67 7.66 -0.25 -0.45
N LEU A 68 7.14 -1.09 0.45
CA LEU A 68 7.94 -1.79 1.45
C LEU A 68 8.24 -3.23 1.02
N ARG A 69 9.33 -3.79 1.57
CA ARG A 69 9.49 -5.24 1.68
C ARG A 69 8.95 -5.66 3.05
N GLN A 70 7.67 -6.02 3.10
CA GLN A 70 7.00 -6.46 4.31
C GLN A 70 7.55 -7.79 4.79
N VAL A 71 7.85 -7.90 6.08
CA VAL A 71 8.47 -9.10 6.70
C VAL A 71 7.68 -9.59 7.91
N HIS A 72 6.45 -9.09 8.12
CA HIS A 72 5.61 -9.37 9.29
C HIS A 72 6.29 -8.98 10.62
N GLY A 73 7.11 -7.93 10.59
CA GLY A 73 7.75 -7.32 11.76
C GLY A 73 7.00 -6.09 12.27
N THR A 74 7.68 -5.31 13.11
CA THR A 74 7.14 -4.08 13.73
C THR A 74 7.94 -2.83 13.37
N ARG A 75 8.84 -2.93 12.38
CA ARG A 75 9.70 -1.83 11.96
C ARG A 75 8.89 -0.78 11.21
N VAL A 76 9.04 0.47 11.63
CA VAL A 76 8.42 1.65 11.02
C VAL A 76 9.52 2.52 10.42
N ILE A 77 9.30 3.05 9.21
CA ILE A 77 10.26 3.94 8.54
C ILE A 77 9.61 5.22 8.00
N LYS A 78 10.40 6.28 7.81
CA LYS A 78 9.97 7.43 7.01
C LYS A 78 10.10 7.07 5.52
N ALA A 79 9.06 7.33 4.73
CA ALA A 79 9.06 7.02 3.30
C ALA A 79 10.05 7.92 2.56
N VAL A 80 11.06 7.29 1.96
CA VAL A 80 12.07 7.92 1.11
C VAL A 80 12.00 7.35 -0.31
N ASP A 81 12.61 8.03 -1.28
CA ASP A 81 12.36 7.78 -2.70
C ASP A 81 12.91 6.47 -3.26
N GLU A 82 13.87 5.80 -2.62
CA GLU A 82 14.79 4.98 -3.44
C GLU A 82 15.07 3.54 -3.01
N THR A 83 14.48 3.00 -1.95
CA THR A 83 14.61 1.54 -1.72
C THR A 83 13.39 0.91 -1.06
N ARG A 84 13.11 -0.35 -1.45
CA ARG A 84 12.15 -1.22 -0.74
C ARG A 84 12.78 -1.68 0.58
N HIS A 85 12.72 -0.82 1.58
CA HIS A 85 13.19 -1.14 2.91
C HIS A 85 12.40 -2.30 3.52
N GLU A 86 13.09 -3.14 4.29
CA GLU A 86 12.41 -4.04 5.24
C GLU A 86 11.69 -3.20 6.29
N ALA A 87 10.37 -3.24 6.26
CA ALA A 87 9.49 -2.62 7.24
C ALA A 87 8.07 -3.12 7.02
N ASP A 88 7.23 -2.97 8.04
CA ASP A 88 5.80 -3.28 7.96
C ASP A 88 4.95 -2.03 8.20
N ALA A 89 5.57 -0.86 8.40
CA ALA A 89 4.88 0.42 8.39
C ALA A 89 5.77 1.53 7.85
N GLN A 90 5.14 2.54 7.27
CA GLN A 90 5.81 3.75 6.81
C GLN A 90 4.96 4.99 6.97
N TRP A 91 5.61 6.16 7.05
CA TRP A 91 4.94 7.45 7.18
C TRP A 91 5.63 8.54 6.37
N THR A 92 4.93 9.63 6.11
CA THR A 92 5.49 10.79 5.41
C THR A 92 4.80 12.09 5.80
N GLU A 93 5.56 13.18 5.73
CA GLU A 93 5.04 14.56 5.77
C GLU A 93 5.04 15.21 4.38
N GLN A 94 5.53 14.49 3.37
CA GLN A 94 5.70 15.02 2.02
C GLN A 94 4.40 14.91 1.25
N ARG A 95 3.87 16.05 0.81
CA ARG A 95 2.71 16.11 -0.09
C ARG A 95 3.01 15.44 -1.43
N GLY A 96 2.00 14.79 -2.00
CA GLY A 96 2.12 14.08 -3.28
C GLY A 96 2.85 12.74 -3.21
N ARG A 97 3.26 12.28 -2.00
CA ARG A 97 3.84 10.96 -1.80
C ARG A 97 2.76 9.92 -1.49
N ALA A 98 2.58 8.95 -2.38
CA ALA A 98 1.72 7.80 -2.09
C ALA A 98 2.50 6.76 -1.27
N LEU A 99 1.88 6.27 -0.20
CA LEU A 99 2.38 5.16 0.60
C LEU A 99 1.59 3.89 0.26
N ALA A 100 2.24 2.74 0.22
CA ALA A 100 1.57 1.46 0.01
C ALA A 100 1.96 0.43 1.06
N ILE A 101 0.99 -0.39 1.44
CA ILE A 101 1.21 -1.72 2.01
C ILE A 101 0.41 -2.72 1.19
N LEU A 102 0.96 -3.91 1.02
CA LEU A 102 0.31 -5.02 0.35
C LEU A 102 -0.38 -5.89 1.40
N THR A 103 -1.56 -6.40 1.08
CA THR A 103 -2.25 -7.35 1.94
C THR A 103 -3.05 -8.36 1.11
N ALA A 104 -3.09 -9.58 1.60
CA ALA A 104 -4.10 -10.58 1.33
C ALA A 104 -4.38 -11.23 2.70
N ASP A 105 -5.49 -10.86 3.34
CA ASP A 105 -5.95 -11.30 4.67
C ASP A 105 -5.41 -10.52 5.90
N CYS A 106 -4.26 -9.85 5.82
CA CYS A 106 -3.78 -9.00 6.92
C CYS A 106 -4.53 -7.65 6.98
N LEU A 107 -4.62 -7.04 8.16
CA LEU A 107 -5.35 -5.78 8.34
C LEU A 107 -4.50 -4.57 7.90
N PRO A 108 -4.90 -3.82 6.86
CA PRO A 108 -4.31 -2.51 6.57
C PRO A 108 -4.77 -1.48 7.62
N VAL A 109 -3.82 -0.71 8.18
CA VAL A 109 -4.11 0.41 9.09
C VAL A 109 -3.59 1.69 8.47
N VAL A 110 -4.42 2.73 8.42
CA VAL A 110 -4.03 4.08 7.99
C VAL A 110 -4.16 5.03 9.18
N LEU A 111 -3.14 5.84 9.40
CA LEU A 111 -3.09 6.88 10.42
C LEU A 111 -2.93 8.23 9.73
N ILE A 112 -3.72 9.22 10.16
CA ILE A 112 -3.70 10.57 9.61
C ILE A 112 -3.60 11.53 10.79
N ALA A 113 -2.62 12.43 10.78
CA ALA A 113 -2.56 13.50 11.77
C ALA A 113 -3.77 14.44 11.58
N GLU A 114 -4.34 14.94 12.67
CA GLU A 114 -5.54 15.81 12.63
C GLU A 114 -5.35 17.06 11.75
N ASP A 115 -4.11 17.56 11.66
CA ASP A 115 -3.75 18.72 10.85
C ASP A 115 -3.31 18.37 9.40
N ALA A 116 -3.48 17.11 9.00
CA ALA A 116 -3.12 16.56 7.69
C ALA A 116 -1.64 16.71 7.30
N ARG A 117 -0.73 17.06 8.23
CA ARG A 117 0.69 17.25 7.91
C ARG A 117 1.47 15.94 7.80
N CYS A 118 0.95 14.87 8.38
CA CYS A 118 1.59 13.56 8.39
C CYS A 118 0.56 12.45 8.17
N VAL A 119 0.93 11.47 7.34
CA VAL A 119 0.16 10.24 7.12
C VAL A 119 1.05 9.03 7.30
N GLY A 120 0.49 7.95 7.82
CA GLY A 120 1.16 6.67 8.00
C GLY A 120 0.28 5.51 7.54
N ILE A 121 0.92 4.45 7.07
CA ILE A 121 0.26 3.19 6.71
C ILE A 121 1.03 2.02 7.33
N ALA A 122 0.31 1.03 7.85
CA ALA A 122 0.87 -0.14 8.48
C ALA A 122 0.18 -1.42 8.00
N HIS A 123 0.99 -2.46 7.88
CA HIS A 123 0.60 -3.84 7.69
C HIS A 123 0.50 -4.52 9.04
N ALA A 124 -0.73 -4.75 9.52
CA ALA A 124 -0.98 -5.42 10.79
C ALA A 124 -1.46 -6.85 10.54
N GLY A 125 -0.52 -7.80 10.49
CA GLY A 125 -0.85 -9.21 10.65
C GLY A 125 -1.29 -9.54 12.07
N TRP A 126 -1.88 -10.72 12.29
CA TRP A 126 -2.37 -11.16 13.61
C TRP A 126 -1.32 -11.03 14.74
N ARG A 127 -0.04 -11.25 14.42
CA ARG A 127 1.09 -11.11 15.35
C ARG A 127 1.29 -9.67 15.83
N VAL A 128 1.06 -8.70 14.95
CA VAL A 128 1.18 -7.27 15.27
C VAL A 128 0.00 -6.82 16.13
N LEU A 129 -1.21 -7.31 15.84
CA LEU A 129 -2.39 -7.04 16.67
C LEU A 129 -2.22 -7.57 18.10
N LEU A 130 -1.70 -8.79 18.26
CA LEU A 130 -1.41 -9.35 19.59
C LEU A 130 -0.31 -8.56 20.32
N ALA A 131 0.77 -8.16 19.62
CA ALA A 131 1.84 -7.37 20.22
C ALA A 131 1.36 -5.96 20.67
N ALA A 132 0.36 -5.39 20.01
CA ALA A 132 -0.25 -4.12 20.42
C ALA A 132 -1.11 -4.30 21.69
N SER A 133 -1.81 -5.42 21.84
CA SER A 133 -2.62 -5.73 23.04
C SER A 133 -1.81 -6.10 24.28
N SER A 134 -0.52 -6.45 24.14
CA SER A 134 0.34 -6.84 25.27
C SER A 134 1.16 -5.68 25.87
N LYS A 135 0.88 -4.43 25.47
CA LYS A 135 1.53 -3.22 26.02
C LYS A 135 0.62 -2.43 26.98
N HIS A 136 -0.35 -3.10 27.59
CA HIS A 136 -1.18 -2.57 28.68
C HIS A 136 -0.95 -3.39 29.95
#